data_AF-A0A317MNI9-F1
#
_entry.id   AF-A0A317MNI9-F1
#
_cell.length_a   1.000
_cell.length_b   1.000
_cell.length_c   1.000
_cell.angle_alpha   90.00
_cell.angle_beta   90.00
_cell.angle_gamma   90.00
#
_symmetry.space_group_name_H-M   'P 1'
#
loop_
_entity.id
_entity.type
_entity.pdbx_description
1 polymer ?
#
loop_
_entity_poly.entity_id
_entity_poly.type
_entity_poly.pdbx_seq_one_letter_code
_entity_poly.pdbx_strand_id
1 'polypeptide(L)'
;MIAFLGWIPPLAIYFAKRNQSPFIRHHASEAANFQITMLIPYIFAGVAFFGLGIFFPSLSWIGYLLIALVWIISIVFGVLGASGANRGAWSRYPVSIRLLK
;
A
#
# COMPACT_ATOMS: atom_id res chain seq x y z
N MET A 1 -10.59 -8.77 -0.95
CA MET A 1 -10.77 -8.22 -2.32
C MET A 1 -10.61 -6.70 -2.37
N ILE A 2 -11.11 -5.92 -1.40
CA ILE A 2 -11.03 -4.44 -1.39
C ILE A 2 -9.59 -3.90 -1.26
N ALA A 3 -8.69 -4.59 -0.55
CA ALA A 3 -7.30 -4.15 -0.35
C ALA A 3 -6.45 -4.08 -1.63
N PHE A 4 -6.81 -4.86 -2.67
CA PHE A 4 -6.06 -4.91 -3.92
C PHE A 4 -6.27 -3.67 -4.78
N LEU A 5 -7.32 -2.88 -4.54
CA LEU A 5 -7.62 -1.64 -5.28
C LEU A 5 -7.02 -0.40 -4.61
N GLY A 6 -6.31 -0.54 -3.48
CA GLY A 6 -5.80 0.61 -2.72
C GLY A 6 -4.84 1.50 -3.51
N TRP A 7 -4.21 1.00 -4.59
CA TRP A 7 -3.29 1.77 -5.45
C TRP A 7 -3.99 2.61 -6.50
N ILE A 8 -5.27 2.35 -6.77
CA ILE A 8 -6.03 3.10 -7.77
C ILE A 8 -6.32 4.53 -7.32
N PRO A 9 -6.85 4.79 -6.10
CA PRO A 9 -7.10 6.16 -5.64
C PRO A 9 -5.86 7.08 -5.68
N PRO A 10 -4.68 6.70 -5.16
CA PRO A 10 -3.52 7.58 -5.20
C PRO A 10 -3.00 7.79 -6.62
N LEU A 11 -3.00 6.77 -7.49
CA LEU A 11 -2.67 6.95 -8.91
C LEU A 11 -3.64 7.91 -9.60
N ALA A 12 -4.95 7.73 -9.38
CA ALA A 12 -5.98 8.56 -9.99
C ALA A 12 -5.82 10.03 -9.57
N ILE A 13 -5.57 10.28 -8.28
CA ILE A 13 -5.30 11.64 -7.77
C ILE A 13 -4.00 12.19 -8.37
N TYR A 14 -2.95 11.38 -8.45
CA TYR A 14 -1.68 11.79 -9.07
C TYR A 14 -1.90 12.23 -10.52
N PHE A 15 -2.55 11.43 -11.35
CA PHE A 15 -2.79 11.80 -12.75
C PHE A 15 -3.77 12.97 -12.91
N ALA A 16 -4.82 13.05 -12.09
CA ALA A 16 -5.80 14.13 -12.17
C ALA A 16 -5.26 15.48 -11.71
N LYS A 17 -4.40 15.50 -10.68
CA LYS A 17 -3.98 16.74 -10.00
C LYS A 17 -2.48 17.06 -10.08
N ARG A 18 -1.67 16.26 -10.78
CA ARG A 18 -0.21 16.50 -10.98
C ARG A 18 0.15 17.90 -11.49
N ASN A 19 -0.71 18.52 -12.30
CA ASN A 19 -0.44 19.82 -12.91
C ASN A 19 -1.04 21.00 -12.11
N GLN A 20 -1.79 20.75 -11.04
CA GLN A 20 -2.46 21.80 -10.27
C GLN A 20 -1.57 22.38 -9.15
N SER A 21 -0.76 21.54 -8.49
CA SER A 21 0.11 22.00 -7.40
C SER A 21 1.29 21.05 -7.19
N PRO A 22 2.53 21.59 -6.99
CA PRO A 22 3.70 20.79 -6.62
C PRO A 22 3.49 20.00 -5.33
N PHE A 23 2.73 20.55 -4.38
CA PHE A 23 2.41 19.91 -3.10
C PHE A 23 1.53 18.67 -3.29
N ILE A 24 0.45 18.80 -4.09
CA ILE A 24 -0.45 17.68 -4.38
C ILE A 24 0.28 16.60 -5.18
N ARG A 25 1.12 16.99 -6.15
CA ARG A 25 1.95 16.06 -6.91
C ARG A 25 2.89 15.27 -6.00
N HIS A 26 3.53 15.93 -5.04
CA HIS A 26 4.44 15.28 -4.09
C HIS A 26 3.71 14.25 -3.22
N HIS A 27 2.59 14.62 -2.61
CA HIS A 27 1.84 13.69 -1.75
C HIS A 27 1.16 12.55 -2.53
N ALA A 28 0.66 12.83 -3.73
CA ALA A 28 0.03 11.80 -4.56
C ALA A 28 1.05 10.80 -5.11
N SER A 29 2.26 11.25 -5.49
CA SER A 29 3.34 10.34 -5.90
C SER A 29 3.85 9.49 -4.74
N GLU A 30 4.02 10.07 -3.55
CA GLU A 30 4.38 9.33 -2.33
C GLU A 30 3.33 8.27 -1.96
N ALA A 31 2.05 8.63 -1.96
CA ALA A 31 0.97 7.68 -1.68
C ALA A 31 0.90 6.56 -2.72
N ALA A 32 1.10 6.87 -4.01
CA ALA A 32 1.15 5.88 -5.07
C ALA A 32 2.35 4.92 -4.91
N ASN A 33 3.54 5.47 -4.64
CA ASN A 33 4.77 4.71 -4.40
C ASN A 33 4.62 3.78 -3.18
N PHE A 34 4.05 4.27 -2.08
CA PHE A 34 3.78 3.48 -0.89
C PHE A 34 2.84 2.29 -1.21
N GLN A 35 1.76 2.56 -1.93
CA GLN A 35 0.79 1.52 -2.21
C GLN A 35 1.30 0.47 -3.20
N ILE A 36 2.14 0.86 -4.16
CA ILE A 36 2.87 -0.09 -5.02
C ILE A 36 3.83 -0.93 -4.17
N THR A 37 4.51 -0.32 -3.20
CA THR A 37 5.39 -1.04 -2.27
C THR A 37 4.62 -2.09 -1.47
N MET A 38 3.39 -1.76 -1.05
CA MET A 38 2.49 -2.70 -0.36
C MET A 38 1.99 -3.86 -1.23
N LEU A 39 2.04 -3.77 -2.56
CA LEU A 39 1.70 -4.93 -3.42
C LEU A 39 2.65 -6.10 -3.19
N ILE A 40 3.93 -5.84 -2.89
CA ILE A 40 4.93 -6.88 -2.64
C ILE A 40 4.51 -7.80 -1.47
N PRO A 41 4.30 -7.30 -0.23
CA PRO A 41 3.87 -8.13 0.88
C PRO A 41 2.50 -8.78 0.65
N TYR A 42 1.58 -8.14 -0.10
CA TYR A 42 0.31 -8.79 -0.49
C TYR A 42 0.51 -10.00 -1.41
N ILE A 43 1.43 -9.91 -2.38
CA ILE A 43 1.79 -11.04 -3.25
C ILE A 43 2.41 -12.16 -2.43
N PHE A 44 3.37 -11.85 -1.53
CA PHE A 44 3.98 -12.85 -0.65
C PHE A 44 2.95 -13.53 0.25
N ALA A 45 2.03 -12.78 0.86
CA ALA A 45 0.96 -13.34 1.67
C ALA A 45 0.00 -14.21 0.85
N GLY A 46 -0.31 -13.81 -0.40
CA GLY A 46 -1.11 -14.61 -1.33
C GLY A 46 -0.43 -15.92 -1.71
N VAL A 47 0.85 -15.89 -2.07
CA VAL A 47 1.64 -17.09 -2.38
C VAL A 47 1.74 -18.01 -1.17
N ALA A 48 1.96 -17.47 0.03
CA ALA A 48 1.97 -18.26 1.26
C ALA A 48 0.62 -18.92 1.53
N PHE A 49 -0.49 -18.19 1.33
CA PHE A 49 -1.83 -18.74 1.51
C PHE A 49 -2.15 -19.86 0.52
N PHE A 50 -1.94 -19.64 -0.78
CA PHE A 50 -2.19 -20.66 -1.80
C PHE A 50 -1.21 -21.83 -1.69
N GLY A 51 0.08 -21.56 -1.45
CA GLY A 51 1.10 -22.59 -1.29
C GLY A 51 0.83 -23.47 -0.07
N LEU A 52 0.60 -22.88 1.11
CA LEU A 52 0.26 -23.64 2.31
C LEU A 52 -1.09 -24.36 2.15
N GLY A 53 -2.08 -23.73 1.51
CA GLY A 53 -3.37 -24.37 1.26
C GLY A 53 -3.30 -25.60 0.36
N ILE A 54 -2.44 -25.58 -0.67
CA ILE A 54 -2.27 -26.68 -1.64
C ILE A 54 -1.38 -27.79 -1.07
N PHE A 55 -0.23 -27.45 -0.49
CA PHE A 55 0.76 -28.44 -0.06
C PHE A 55 0.57 -28.92 1.38
N PHE A 56 -0.01 -28.09 2.27
CA PHE A 56 -0.14 -28.38 3.70
C PHE A 56 -1.49 -27.85 4.27
N PRO A 57 -2.63 -28.48 3.94
CA PRO A 57 -3.96 -27.95 4.26
C PRO A 57 -4.20 -27.69 5.75
N SER A 58 -3.59 -28.48 6.63
CA SER A 58 -3.65 -28.33 8.10
C SER A 58 -2.95 -27.06 8.63
N LEU A 59 -2.06 -26.45 7.85
CA LEU A 59 -1.36 -25.20 8.17
C LEU A 59 -1.93 -23.98 7.42
N SER A 60 -2.98 -24.15 6.62
CA SER A 60 -3.58 -23.09 5.79
C SER A 60 -4.03 -21.85 6.58
N TRP A 61 -4.38 -22.01 7.86
CA TRP A 61 -4.76 -20.92 8.76
C TRP A 61 -3.63 -19.88 8.97
N ILE A 62 -2.36 -20.28 8.82
CA ILE A 62 -1.20 -19.38 8.89
C ILE A 62 -1.24 -18.37 7.74
N GLY A 63 -1.66 -18.80 6.54
CA GLY A 63 -1.85 -17.92 5.40
C GLY A 63 -2.90 -16.85 5.65
N TYR A 64 -4.00 -17.19 6.33
CA TYR A 64 -5.04 -16.24 6.74
C TYR A 64 -4.51 -15.19 7.72
N LEU A 65 -3.73 -15.62 8.72
CA LEU A 65 -3.08 -14.71 9.68
C LEU A 65 -2.10 -13.74 9.00
N LEU A 66 -1.32 -14.24 8.04
CA LEU A 66 -0.39 -13.43 7.26
C LEU A 66 -1.11 -12.35 6.45
N ILE A 67 -2.20 -12.70 5.77
CA ILE A 67 -3.02 -11.74 5.02
C ILE A 67 -3.61 -10.68 5.96
N ALA A 68 -4.13 -11.09 7.11
CA ALA A 68 -4.68 -10.16 8.11
C ALA A 68 -3.61 -9.20 8.65
N LEU A 69 -2.41 -9.71 8.94
CA LEU A 69 -1.29 -8.89 9.42
C LEU A 69 -0.86 -7.85 8.37
N VAL A 70 -0.69 -8.27 7.11
CA VAL A 70 -0.35 -7.35 6.01
C VAL A 70 -1.44 -6.29 5.82
N TRP A 71 -2.71 -6.66 6.00
CA TRP A 71 -3.82 -5.71 5.93
C TRP A 71 -3.82 -4.67 7.06
N ILE A 72 -3.52 -5.07 8.30
CA ILE A 72 -3.39 -4.12 9.41
C ILE A 72 -2.22 -3.17 9.15
N ILE A 73 -1.08 -3.71 8.71
CA ILE A 73 0.12 -2.93 8.41
C ILE A 73 -0.18 -1.90 7.30
N SER A 74 -0.88 -2.28 6.23
CA SER A 74 -1.20 -1.35 5.15
C SER A 74 -2.11 -0.20 5.59
N ILE A 75 -3.06 -0.46 6.49
CA ILE A 75 -3.90 0.58 7.11
C ILE A 75 -3.05 1.52 7.96
N VAL A 76 -2.22 0.99 8.85
CA VAL A 76 -1.38 1.80 9.76
C VAL A 76 -0.48 2.74 8.97
N PHE A 77 0.23 2.22 7.97
CA PHE A 77 1.10 3.04 7.15
C PHE A 77 0.31 4.03 6.26
N GLY A 78 -0.85 3.63 5.73
CA GLY A 78 -1.74 4.54 4.99
C GLY A 78 -2.23 5.71 5.85
N VAL A 79 -2.61 5.46 7.10
CA VAL A 79 -3.01 6.49 8.08
C VAL A 79 -1.83 7.40 8.42
N LEU A 80 -0.63 6.85 8.61
CA LEU A 80 0.56 7.64 8.93
C LEU A 80 0.89 8.67 7.85
N GLY A 81 0.87 8.29 6.59
CA GLY A 81 1.17 9.26 5.55
C GLY A 81 -0.01 10.12 5.11
N ALA A 82 -1.26 9.70 5.30
CA ALA A 82 -2.41 10.60 5.22
C ALA A 82 -2.37 11.68 6.32
N SER A 83 -2.01 11.29 7.55
CA SER A 83 -1.78 12.21 8.68
C SER A 83 -0.63 13.18 8.41
N GLY A 84 0.46 12.70 7.80
CA GLY A 84 1.58 13.54 7.37
C GLY A 84 1.19 14.60 6.35
N ALA A 85 0.36 14.26 5.36
CA ALA A 85 -0.15 15.19 4.36
C ALA A 85 -1.12 16.24 4.97
N ASN A 86 -1.98 15.82 5.91
CA ASN A 86 -2.92 16.73 6.59
C ASN A 86 -2.23 17.82 7.43
N ARG A 87 -0.97 17.61 7.85
CA ARG A 87 -0.19 18.61 8.61
C ARG A 87 0.47 19.68 7.72
N GLY A 88 0.26 19.65 6.41
CA GLY A 88 0.89 20.59 5.47
C GLY A 88 2.41 20.42 5.34
N ALA A 89 2.97 19.38 5.98
CA ALA A 89 4.39 19.07 5.90
C ALA A 89 4.66 18.26 4.63
N TRP A 90 5.84 18.46 4.04
CA TRP A 90 6.38 17.63 2.95
C TRP A 90 6.77 16.25 3.49
N SER A 91 5.78 15.51 3.98
CA SER A 91 5.92 14.20 4.60
C SER A 91 6.31 13.17 3.56
N ARG A 92 7.48 12.56 3.79
CA ARG A 92 7.96 11.41 3.03
C ARG A 92 7.50 10.13 3.71
N TYR A 93 6.99 9.15 2.97
CA TYR A 93 6.77 7.84 3.58
C TYR A 93 8.14 7.20 3.84
N PRO A 94 8.36 6.63 5.03
CA PRO A 94 9.63 6.00 5.38
C PRO A 94 9.91 4.72 4.58
N VAL A 95 8.87 4.08 4.02
CA VAL A 95 8.98 2.81 3.29
C VAL A 95 8.19 2.91 1.97
N SER A 96 8.73 3.65 1.00
CA SER A 96 8.16 3.73 -0.35
C SER A 96 9.23 3.59 -1.44
N ILE A 97 9.04 2.63 -2.35
CA ILE A 97 9.83 2.51 -3.57
C ILE A 97 9.43 3.65 -4.50
N ARG A 98 10.34 4.57 -4.76
CA ARG A 98 10.07 5.79 -5.53
C ARG A 98 10.09 5.52 -7.03
N LEU A 99 8.95 5.11 -7.57
CA LEU A 99 8.74 4.94 -9.01
C LEU A 99 8.28 6.25 -9.67
N LEU A 100 7.46 7.03 -8.97
CA LEU A 100 6.91 8.31 -9.44
C LEU A 100 7.59 9.50 -8.74
N LYS A 101 7.81 10.60 -9.49
CA LYS A 101 8.46 11.85 -9.04
C LYS A 101 7.55 13.07 -9.22
#